data_AF-A0A514XDY0-F1
#
_entry.id   AF-A0A514XDY0-F1
#
_cell.length_a   1.000
_cell.length_b   1.000
_cell.length_c   1.000
_cell.angle_alpha   90.00
_cell.angle_beta   90.00
_cell.angle_gamma   90.00
#
_symmetry.space_group_name_H-M   'P 1'
#
loop_
_entity.id
_entity.type
_entity.pdbx_description
1 polymer ?
#
loop_
_entity_poly.entity_id
_entity_poly.type
_entity_poly.pdbx_seq_one_letter_code
_entity_poly.pdbx_strand_id
1 'polypeptide(L)'
;MQLKEFWLSIRIALIVAVVLLDSGHAFSQSSSWSSQMETALLQDQGFQSWKWLESDCDDCQIMLVPNSDEVQTIQVRRFIQALAVNKIELQKMYKVSGEEYTLLAQMSVGILGRETRFGESARYKVKEAMPWAVSLAKVMRSVTTGKGVDPNSRGLTQIKFLPGAVVEKFGITSENLDIPENAAIATMGYLIEALKQMKTRIKTYHLDHITPDKYADYLPYIYFGRSKSLIDKTAVPEQNSYVQALKKYMSMIDVFERQP
;
A
#
# COMPACT_ATOMS: atom_id res chain seq x y z
N MET A 1 -27.30 -15.01 14.55
CA MET A 1 -25.88 -15.12 14.19
C MET A 1 -25.16 -13.80 14.48
N GLN A 2 -25.17 -13.31 15.74
CA GLN A 2 -24.67 -11.94 16.04
C GLN A 2 -24.01 -11.73 17.41
N LEU A 3 -23.97 -12.73 18.31
CA LEU A 3 -23.25 -12.58 19.59
C LEU A 3 -21.82 -13.11 19.55
N LYS A 4 -21.55 -14.22 18.83
CA LYS A 4 -20.22 -14.84 18.82
C LYS A 4 -19.16 -13.97 18.14
N GLU A 5 -19.52 -13.26 17.07
CA GLU A 5 -18.60 -12.36 16.37
C GLU A 5 -18.27 -11.10 17.20
N PHE A 6 -19.25 -10.58 17.97
CA PHE A 6 -19.03 -9.45 18.86
C PHE A 6 -18.04 -9.78 19.99
N TRP A 7 -18.15 -10.98 20.58
CA TRP A 7 -17.20 -11.45 21.60
C TRP A 7 -15.82 -11.77 21.04
N LEU A 8 -15.72 -12.18 19.77
CA LEU A 8 -14.44 -12.39 19.09
C LEU A 8 -13.70 -11.05 18.86
N SER A 9 -14.43 -10.01 18.41
CA SER A 9 -13.89 -8.66 18.22
C SER A 9 -13.41 -8.02 19.53
N ILE A 10 -14.12 -8.24 20.64
CA ILE A 10 -13.71 -7.76 21.96
C ILE A 10 -12.44 -8.47 22.46
N ARG A 11 -12.32 -9.78 22.20
CA ARG A 11 -11.12 -10.55 22.60
C ARG A 11 -9.89 -10.14 21.81
N ILE A 12 -10.02 -9.89 20.51
CA ILE A 12 -8.92 -9.38 19.68
C ILE A 12 -8.50 -7.99 20.15
N ALA A 13 -9.45 -7.10 20.45
CA ALA A 13 -9.14 -5.76 20.98
C ALA A 13 -8.45 -5.80 22.35
N LEU A 14 -8.80 -6.75 23.22
CA LEU A 14 -8.20 -6.90 24.56
C LEU A 14 -6.78 -7.47 24.53
N ILE A 15 -6.48 -8.39 23.60
CA ILE A 15 -5.11 -8.91 23.44
C ILE A 15 -4.16 -7.80 22.97
N VAL A 16 -4.64 -6.87 22.13
CA VAL A 16 -3.86 -5.70 21.69
C VAL A 16 -3.60 -4.73 22.84
N ALA A 17 -4.54 -4.57 23.78
CA ALA A 17 -4.39 -3.63 24.89
C ALA A 17 -3.41 -4.11 25.99
N VAL A 18 -3.35 -5.42 26.28
CA VAL A 18 -2.47 -5.97 27.32
C VAL A 18 -0.99 -5.94 26.90
N VAL A 19 -0.70 -6.01 25.60
CA VAL A 19 0.68 -5.88 25.08
C VAL A 19 1.22 -4.44 25.16
N LEU A 20 0.35 -3.44 25.34
CA LEU A 20 0.73 -2.02 25.29
C LEU A 20 1.09 -1.41 26.65
N LEU A 21 0.86 -2.10 27.77
CA LEU A 21 1.00 -1.50 29.11
C LEU A 21 2.25 -1.92 29.89
N ASP A 22 3.09 -2.82 29.37
CA ASP A 22 4.29 -3.23 30.09
C ASP A 22 5.55 -3.20 29.21
N SER A 23 6.65 -2.75 29.80
CA SER A 23 8.03 -2.73 29.28
C SER A 23 8.46 -1.61 28.30
N GLY A 24 8.65 -0.41 28.86
CA GLY A 24 9.78 0.42 28.42
C GLY A 24 11.10 -0.29 28.70
N HIS A 25 11.92 -0.51 27.67
CA HIS A 25 13.34 -0.89 27.70
C HIS A 25 13.76 -2.37 27.52
N ALA A 26 12.92 -3.25 26.95
CA ALA A 26 13.35 -4.59 26.47
C ALA A 26 12.98 -4.87 24.99
N PHE A 27 13.04 -3.84 24.13
CA PHE A 27 12.22 -3.74 22.91
C PHE A 27 12.82 -4.26 21.60
N SER A 28 13.80 -5.17 21.63
CA SER A 28 14.25 -5.83 20.38
C SER A 28 14.04 -7.35 20.36
N GLN A 29 13.68 -7.97 21.49
CA GLN A 29 13.31 -9.40 21.53
C GLN A 29 11.79 -9.61 21.56
N SER A 30 10.99 -8.60 21.96
CA SER A 30 9.54 -8.74 22.02
C SER A 30 8.84 -8.72 20.65
N SER A 31 9.48 -8.12 19.64
CA SER A 31 8.86 -7.89 18.32
C SER A 31 8.89 -9.10 17.39
N SER A 32 9.89 -10.00 17.51
CA SER A 32 9.95 -11.24 16.73
C SER A 32 9.01 -12.31 17.28
N TRP A 33 8.76 -12.31 18.59
CA TRP A 33 7.82 -13.21 19.24
C TRP A 33 6.37 -12.84 18.92
N SER A 34 6.08 -11.55 18.76
CA SER A 34 4.73 -11.09 18.42
C SER A 34 4.31 -11.48 17.01
N SER A 35 5.19 -11.35 16.00
CA SER A 35 4.89 -11.74 14.62
C SER A 35 4.73 -13.26 14.47
N GLN A 36 5.60 -14.06 15.09
CA GLN A 36 5.49 -15.53 15.07
C GLN A 36 4.20 -16.02 15.72
N MET A 37 3.80 -15.42 16.84
CA MET A 37 2.55 -15.75 17.50
C MET A 37 1.32 -15.31 16.68
N GLU A 38 1.38 -14.15 16.05
CA GLU A 38 0.34 -13.66 15.12
C GLU A 38 0.19 -14.61 13.92
N THR A 39 1.29 -15.04 13.31
CA THR A 39 1.29 -16.05 12.23
C THR A 39 0.72 -17.39 12.68
N ALA A 40 1.12 -17.90 13.84
CA ALA A 40 0.61 -19.17 14.37
C ALA A 40 -0.90 -19.11 14.63
N LEU A 41 -1.39 -17.98 15.16
CA LEU A 41 -2.82 -17.76 15.41
C LEU A 41 -3.61 -17.65 14.09
N LEU A 42 -3.05 -17.03 13.06
CA LEU A 42 -3.65 -16.99 11.73
C LEU A 42 -3.77 -18.39 11.12
N GLN A 43 -2.71 -19.21 11.23
CA GLN A 43 -2.73 -20.59 10.75
C GLN A 43 -3.79 -21.44 11.47
N ASP A 44 -3.92 -21.29 12.79
CA ASP A 44 -4.99 -21.94 13.59
C ASP A 44 -6.39 -21.51 13.14
N GLN A 45 -6.53 -20.26 12.66
CA GLN A 45 -7.77 -19.73 12.09
C GLN A 45 -8.02 -20.12 10.63
N GLY A 46 -7.16 -20.95 10.05
CA GLY A 46 -7.28 -21.45 8.67
C GLY A 46 -6.67 -20.53 7.61
N PHE A 47 -5.94 -19.49 8.00
CA PHE A 47 -5.19 -18.68 7.05
C PHE A 47 -3.93 -19.41 6.56
N GLN A 48 -3.65 -19.27 5.27
CA GLN A 48 -2.47 -19.83 4.61
C GLN A 48 -1.61 -18.70 4.05
N SER A 49 -0.30 -18.92 3.98
CA SER A 49 0.61 -17.94 3.37
C SER A 49 0.25 -17.77 1.90
N TRP A 50 0.00 -16.52 1.49
CA TRP A 50 -0.27 -16.18 0.11
C TRP A 50 1.03 -15.97 -0.66
N LYS A 51 1.01 -16.36 -1.94
CA LYS A 51 2.08 -16.07 -2.89
C LYS A 51 1.49 -15.70 -4.25
N TRP A 52 2.11 -14.71 -4.89
CA TRP A 52 1.73 -14.25 -6.22
C TRP A 52 1.83 -15.38 -7.24
N LEU A 53 0.79 -15.57 -8.06
CA LEU A 53 0.59 -16.63 -9.06
C LEU A 53 0.39 -18.04 -8.50
N GLU A 54 0.27 -18.20 -7.18
CA GLU A 54 -0.02 -19.50 -6.55
C GLU A 54 -1.45 -19.60 -5.99
N SER A 55 -2.18 -18.47 -5.89
CA SER A 55 -3.55 -18.42 -5.39
C SER A 55 -4.56 -18.18 -6.50
N ASP A 56 -5.64 -18.96 -6.51
CA ASP A 56 -6.79 -18.81 -7.41
C ASP A 56 -8.03 -18.24 -6.70
N CYS A 57 -7.88 -17.76 -5.46
CA CYS A 57 -9.00 -17.35 -4.63
C CYS A 57 -9.43 -15.89 -4.87
N ASP A 58 -10.61 -15.70 -5.45
CA ASP A 58 -11.12 -14.37 -5.81
C ASP A 58 -11.69 -13.61 -4.60
N ASP A 59 -12.40 -14.30 -3.71
CA ASP A 59 -13.15 -13.73 -2.58
C ASP A 59 -12.54 -14.05 -1.20
N CYS A 60 -11.31 -14.58 -1.16
CA CYS A 60 -10.61 -14.86 0.09
C CYS A 60 -10.45 -13.62 0.97
N GLN A 61 -10.58 -13.80 2.27
CA GLN A 61 -10.11 -12.82 3.25
C GLN A 61 -8.59 -12.73 3.17
N ILE A 62 -8.03 -11.54 3.34
CA ILE A 62 -6.58 -11.34 3.40
C ILE A 62 -6.18 -10.73 4.73
N MET A 63 -4.99 -11.09 5.20
CA MET A 63 -4.34 -10.49 6.35
C MET A 63 -2.91 -10.12 5.94
N LEU A 64 -2.52 -8.88 6.22
CA LEU A 64 -1.16 -8.39 6.01
C LEU A 64 -0.50 -8.27 7.39
N VAL A 65 0.63 -8.93 7.58
CA VAL A 65 1.29 -9.06 8.88
C VAL A 65 2.70 -8.48 8.80
N PRO A 66 3.00 -7.43 9.59
CA PRO A 66 4.36 -6.95 9.83
C PRO A 66 5.33 -8.07 10.25
N ASN A 67 6.41 -8.27 9.50
CA ASN A 67 7.48 -9.21 9.86
C ASN A 67 8.81 -8.52 10.24
N SER A 68 8.80 -7.18 10.31
CA SER A 68 9.94 -6.33 10.65
C SER A 68 9.53 -5.20 11.58
N ASP A 69 10.39 -4.82 12.52
CA ASP A 69 10.16 -3.75 13.50
C ASP A 69 9.84 -2.41 12.83
N GLU A 70 10.46 -2.13 11.67
CA GLU A 70 10.24 -0.90 10.91
C GLU A 70 8.77 -0.68 10.51
N VAL A 71 7.98 -1.76 10.45
CA VAL A 71 6.59 -1.73 9.95
C VAL A 71 5.56 -2.12 11.02
N GLN A 72 5.97 -2.21 12.29
CA GLN A 72 5.05 -2.51 13.42
C GLN A 72 4.33 -1.28 14.00
N THR A 73 4.41 -0.13 13.35
CA THR A 73 3.78 1.11 13.85
C THR A 73 2.26 1.08 13.75
N ILE A 74 1.58 1.84 14.61
CA ILE A 74 0.11 1.98 14.56
C ILE A 74 -0.36 2.51 13.20
N GLN A 75 0.43 3.38 12.58
CA GLN A 75 0.14 3.95 11.28
C GLN A 75 0.12 2.88 10.18
N VAL A 76 1.11 1.98 10.17
CA VAL A 76 1.14 0.85 9.23
C VAL A 76 0.01 -0.12 9.53
N ARG A 77 -0.26 -0.45 10.80
CA ARG A 77 -1.37 -1.34 11.17
C ARG A 77 -2.72 -0.81 10.68
N ARG A 78 -3.00 0.48 10.85
CA ARG A 78 -4.22 1.11 10.33
C ARG A 78 -4.28 1.08 8.79
N PHE A 79 -3.15 1.36 8.13
CA PHE A 79 -3.06 1.30 6.67
C PHE A 79 -3.37 -0.10 6.14
N ILE A 80 -2.70 -1.14 6.65
CA ILE A 80 -2.87 -2.52 6.16
C ILE A 80 -4.22 -3.12 6.56
N GLN A 81 -4.76 -2.75 7.72
CA GLN A 81 -6.12 -3.13 8.12
C GLN A 81 -7.16 -2.55 7.16
N ALA A 82 -6.99 -1.30 6.72
CA ALA A 82 -7.88 -0.70 5.73
C ALA A 82 -7.84 -1.44 4.39
N LEU A 83 -6.67 -1.93 3.95
CA LEU A 83 -6.56 -2.78 2.77
C LEU A 83 -7.38 -4.07 2.94
N ALA A 84 -7.21 -4.78 4.06
CA ALA A 84 -7.94 -6.02 4.31
C ALA A 84 -9.46 -5.81 4.39
N VAL A 85 -9.92 -4.81 5.17
CA VAL A 85 -11.35 -4.55 5.41
C VAL A 85 -12.08 -4.09 4.15
N ASN A 86 -11.44 -3.29 3.29
CA ASN A 86 -12.09 -2.73 2.10
C ASN A 86 -11.90 -3.60 0.84
N LYS A 87 -11.31 -4.80 0.96
CA LYS A 87 -11.03 -5.70 -0.17
C LYS A 87 -12.26 -5.96 -1.04
N ILE A 88 -13.32 -6.50 -0.47
CA ILE A 88 -14.54 -6.88 -1.21
C ILE A 88 -15.16 -5.68 -1.93
N GLU A 89 -15.23 -4.54 -1.25
CA GLU A 89 -15.84 -3.33 -1.82
C GLU A 89 -15.02 -2.78 -2.99
N LEU A 90 -13.70 -2.68 -2.84
CA LEU A 90 -12.80 -2.21 -3.89
C LEU A 90 -12.73 -3.19 -5.07
N GLN A 91 -12.71 -4.50 -4.81
CA GLN A 91 -12.78 -5.52 -5.86
C GLN A 91 -14.05 -5.38 -6.68
N LYS A 92 -15.20 -5.27 -6.03
CA LYS A 92 -16.50 -5.10 -6.70
C LYS A 92 -16.55 -3.81 -7.51
N MET A 93 -16.06 -2.70 -6.95
CA MET A 93 -16.06 -1.39 -7.61
C MET A 93 -15.19 -1.40 -8.88
N TYR A 94 -13.99 -1.95 -8.79
CA TYR A 94 -13.02 -1.89 -9.87
C TYR A 94 -13.01 -3.12 -10.79
N LYS A 95 -13.73 -4.18 -10.42
CA LYS A 95 -13.73 -5.49 -11.10
C LYS A 95 -12.31 -6.05 -11.25
N VAL A 96 -11.55 -6.02 -10.14
CA VAL A 96 -10.20 -6.58 -10.05
C VAL A 96 -10.25 -7.94 -9.35
N SER A 97 -9.45 -8.90 -9.82
CA SER A 97 -9.41 -10.23 -9.22
C SER A 97 -8.80 -10.21 -7.82
N GLY A 98 -9.10 -11.22 -7.01
CA GLY A 98 -8.58 -11.38 -5.64
C GLY A 98 -7.07 -11.45 -5.61
N GLU A 99 -6.49 -12.15 -6.57
CA GLU A 99 -5.04 -12.28 -6.70
C GLU A 99 -4.39 -10.92 -7.00
N GLU A 100 -4.88 -10.19 -8.00
CA GLU A 100 -4.36 -8.87 -8.37
C GLU A 100 -4.57 -7.86 -7.25
N TYR A 101 -5.72 -7.89 -6.61
CA TYR A 101 -5.97 -7.07 -5.42
C TYR A 101 -4.90 -7.31 -4.36
N THR A 102 -4.60 -8.58 -4.06
CA THR A 102 -3.66 -8.96 -3.00
C THR A 102 -2.23 -8.54 -3.33
N LEU A 103 -1.79 -8.69 -4.59
CA LEU A 103 -0.52 -8.13 -5.06
C LEU A 103 -0.49 -6.61 -4.87
N LEU A 104 -1.53 -5.90 -5.31
CA LEU A 104 -1.58 -4.43 -5.24
C LEU A 104 -1.65 -3.93 -3.79
N ALA A 105 -2.27 -4.70 -2.88
CA ALA A 105 -2.28 -4.42 -1.45
C ALA A 105 -0.86 -4.50 -0.88
N GLN A 106 -0.10 -5.57 -1.19
CA GLN A 106 1.30 -5.68 -0.77
C GLN A 106 2.16 -4.56 -1.38
N MET A 107 1.97 -4.25 -2.66
CA MET A 107 2.66 -3.13 -3.33
C MET A 107 2.32 -1.77 -2.70
N SER A 108 1.09 -1.56 -2.23
CA SER A 108 0.68 -0.32 -1.54
C SER A 108 1.48 -0.10 -0.27
N VAL A 109 1.79 -1.15 0.48
CA VAL A 109 2.67 -1.05 1.66
C VAL A 109 4.11 -0.78 1.24
N GLY A 110 4.57 -1.40 0.16
CA GLY A 110 5.88 -1.10 -0.45
C GLY A 110 6.03 0.38 -0.83
N ILE A 111 4.97 0.98 -1.39
CA ILE A 111 4.89 2.40 -1.73
C ILE A 111 4.91 3.27 -0.48
N LEU A 112 4.14 2.93 0.55
CA LEU A 112 4.14 3.63 1.83
C LEU A 112 5.55 3.72 2.43
N GLY A 113 6.27 2.60 2.46
CA GLY A 113 7.66 2.57 2.90
C GLY A 113 8.58 3.41 2.01
N ARG A 114 8.41 3.31 0.68
CA ARG A 114 9.25 4.02 -0.28
C ARG A 114 9.08 5.53 -0.22
N GLU A 115 7.86 6.01 -0.09
CA GLU A 115 7.51 7.43 -0.24
C GLU A 115 7.75 8.21 1.04
N THR A 116 7.40 7.63 2.19
CA THR A 116 7.45 8.34 3.46
C THR A 116 8.21 7.63 4.56
N ARG A 117 8.81 6.45 4.29
CA ARG A 117 9.33 5.56 5.34
C ARG A 117 8.25 5.31 6.39
N PHE A 118 7.05 4.95 5.93
CA PHE A 118 5.90 4.69 6.80
C PHE A 118 5.51 5.90 7.68
N GLY A 119 5.64 7.12 7.13
CA GLY A 119 5.38 8.38 7.85
C GLY A 119 6.61 9.00 8.55
N GLU A 120 7.74 8.31 8.64
CA GLU A 120 8.87 8.75 9.44
C GLU A 120 9.87 9.68 8.72
N SER A 121 9.78 9.82 7.40
CA SER A 121 10.77 10.61 6.67
C SER A 121 10.70 12.10 7.04
N ALA A 122 11.84 12.70 7.37
CA ALA A 122 11.93 14.12 7.73
C ALA A 122 11.36 15.03 6.63
N ARG A 123 11.60 14.67 5.35
CA ARG A 123 11.03 15.39 4.20
C ARG A 123 9.51 15.38 4.21
N TYR A 124 8.89 14.25 4.54
CA TYR A 124 7.44 14.15 4.67
C TYR A 124 6.94 15.00 5.83
N LYS A 125 7.54 14.87 7.02
CA LYS A 125 7.16 15.64 8.22
C LYS A 125 7.23 17.15 7.99
N VAL A 126 8.28 17.64 7.31
CA VAL A 126 8.42 19.07 6.93
C VAL A 126 7.33 19.50 5.95
N LYS A 127 7.02 18.64 4.97
CA LYS A 127 6.00 18.91 3.95
C LYS A 127 4.60 19.06 4.56
N GLU A 128 4.28 18.22 5.52
CA GLU A 128 3.01 18.27 6.26
C GLU A 128 2.97 19.44 7.26
N ALA A 129 4.08 19.77 7.92
CA ALA A 129 4.15 20.89 8.85
C ALA A 129 4.04 22.27 8.16
N MET A 130 4.44 22.39 6.89
CA MET A 130 4.44 23.66 6.16
C MET A 130 3.88 23.52 4.72
N PRO A 131 2.58 23.21 4.54
CA PRO A 131 2.01 23.01 3.21
C PRO A 131 2.11 24.26 2.32
N TRP A 132 2.01 25.45 2.94
CA TRP A 132 2.08 26.75 2.27
C TRP A 132 3.46 27.04 1.66
N ALA A 133 4.54 26.58 2.29
CA ALA A 133 5.90 26.80 1.82
C ALA A 133 6.16 26.00 0.52
N VAL A 134 5.58 24.81 0.42
CA VAL A 134 5.69 23.94 -0.76
C VAL A 134 4.93 24.53 -1.95
N SER A 135 3.73 25.07 -1.72
CA SER A 135 2.98 25.77 -2.77
C SER A 135 3.70 27.04 -3.22
N LEU A 136 4.24 27.83 -2.29
CA LEU A 136 4.99 29.05 -2.61
C LEU A 136 6.25 28.76 -3.43
N ALA A 137 7.02 27.74 -3.04
CA ALA A 137 8.21 27.32 -3.78
C ALA A 137 7.88 26.88 -5.22
N LYS A 138 6.75 26.20 -5.43
CA LYS A 138 6.31 25.82 -6.78
C LYS A 138 5.91 27.02 -7.64
N VAL A 139 5.20 27.99 -7.07
CA VAL A 139 4.83 29.23 -7.79
C VAL A 139 6.08 30.02 -8.16
N MET A 140 7.02 30.18 -7.23
CA MET A 140 8.30 30.84 -7.52
C MET A 140 9.08 30.10 -8.62
N ARG A 141 9.04 28.76 -8.63
CA ARG A 141 9.66 27.93 -9.67
C ARG A 141 8.96 28.05 -11.03
N SER A 142 7.63 28.10 -11.07
CA SER A 142 6.89 28.27 -12.34
C SER A 142 7.16 29.64 -12.94
N VAL A 143 7.18 30.69 -12.10
CA VAL A 143 7.51 32.06 -12.53
C VAL A 143 8.94 32.14 -13.08
N THR A 144 9.90 31.46 -12.44
CA THR A 144 11.30 31.49 -12.89
C THR A 144 11.62 30.59 -14.08
N THR A 145 10.85 29.51 -14.30
CA THR A 145 11.11 28.53 -15.38
C THR A 145 10.13 28.58 -16.56
N GLY A 146 9.05 29.36 -16.45
CA GLY A 146 7.99 29.45 -17.46
C GLY A 146 7.17 28.16 -17.63
N LYS A 147 7.36 27.15 -16.77
CA LYS A 147 6.63 25.88 -16.79
C LYS A 147 5.37 25.95 -15.93
N GLY A 148 4.31 25.26 -16.34
CA GLY A 148 3.08 25.13 -15.56
C GLY A 148 3.31 24.49 -14.18
N VAL A 149 2.37 24.71 -13.26
CA VAL A 149 2.44 24.14 -11.91
C VAL A 149 1.95 22.70 -11.93
N ASP A 150 2.87 21.74 -11.82
CA ASP A 150 2.51 20.33 -11.69
C ASP A 150 1.70 20.08 -10.40
N PRO A 151 0.76 19.13 -10.40
CA PRO A 151 0.03 18.72 -9.19
C PRO A 151 0.96 18.34 -8.04
N ASN A 152 0.52 18.62 -6.81
CA ASN A 152 1.26 18.22 -5.61
C ASN A 152 0.92 16.77 -5.26
N SER A 153 1.95 15.92 -5.13
CA SER A 153 1.84 14.67 -4.38
C SER A 153 1.37 14.95 -2.95
N ARG A 154 0.49 14.14 -2.38
CA ARG A 154 -0.07 14.33 -1.02
C ARG A 154 -0.09 13.04 -0.21
N GLY A 155 -0.07 13.18 1.11
CA GLY A 155 -0.32 12.09 2.05
C GLY A 155 0.77 11.04 2.17
N LEU A 156 0.45 9.95 2.85
CA LEU A 156 1.41 8.92 3.26
C LEU A 156 2.08 8.16 2.12
N THR A 157 1.40 8.07 0.98
CA THR A 157 1.91 7.41 -0.23
C THR A 157 2.27 8.42 -1.32
N GLN A 158 2.14 9.73 -1.08
CA GLN A 158 2.53 10.77 -2.03
C GLN A 158 1.83 10.67 -3.40
N ILE A 159 0.57 10.22 -3.43
CA ILE A 159 -0.26 10.12 -4.63
C ILE A 159 -0.48 11.52 -5.23
N LYS A 160 -0.44 11.60 -6.57
CA LYS A 160 -0.66 12.85 -7.32
C LYS A 160 -2.09 13.08 -7.76
N PHE A 161 -2.84 12.00 -8.03
CA PHE A 161 -4.19 12.05 -8.58
C PHE A 161 -5.07 11.06 -7.83
N LEU A 162 -6.21 11.52 -7.35
CA LEU A 162 -7.20 10.65 -6.70
C LEU A 162 -8.10 10.00 -7.75
N PRO A 163 -8.30 8.67 -7.69
CA PRO A 163 -9.28 7.99 -8.53
C PRO A 163 -10.69 8.53 -8.28
N GLY A 164 -11.42 8.87 -9.35
CA GLY A 164 -12.76 9.47 -9.23
C GLY A 164 -13.74 8.59 -8.45
N ALA A 165 -13.72 7.28 -8.71
CA ALA A 165 -14.58 6.32 -8.01
C ALA A 165 -14.27 6.23 -6.51
N VAL A 166 -13.01 6.39 -6.10
CA VAL A 166 -12.63 6.45 -4.68
C VAL A 166 -13.13 7.73 -4.03
N VAL A 167 -12.97 8.87 -4.69
CA VAL A 167 -13.45 10.17 -4.18
C VAL A 167 -14.96 10.14 -3.95
N GLU A 168 -15.72 9.69 -4.95
CA GLU A 168 -17.18 9.64 -4.90
C GLU A 168 -17.67 8.69 -3.80
N LYS A 169 -17.05 7.51 -3.68
CA LYS A 169 -17.54 6.48 -2.76
C LYS A 169 -17.14 6.71 -1.31
N PHE A 170 -15.89 7.10 -1.06
CA PHE A 170 -15.30 7.15 0.27
C PHE A 170 -15.15 8.56 0.82
N GLY A 171 -15.46 9.61 0.04
CA GLY A 171 -15.29 10.99 0.47
C GLY A 171 -13.82 11.36 0.73
N ILE A 172 -12.89 10.64 0.12
CA ILE A 172 -11.45 10.88 0.26
C ILE A 172 -11.07 12.09 -0.60
N THR A 173 -10.32 13.01 -0.01
CA THR A 173 -9.89 14.26 -0.65
C THR A 173 -8.39 14.44 -0.50
N SER A 174 -7.80 15.44 -1.15
CA SER A 174 -6.34 15.62 -1.11
C SER A 174 -5.82 16.06 0.27
N GLU A 175 -6.73 16.54 1.10
CA GLU A 175 -6.51 17.13 2.42
C GLU A 175 -6.52 16.10 3.56
N ASN A 176 -7.01 14.87 3.32
CA ASN A 176 -7.16 13.84 4.34
C ASN A 176 -6.35 12.56 4.03
N LEU A 177 -5.31 12.67 3.19
CA LEU A 177 -4.41 11.56 2.81
C LEU A 177 -3.26 11.32 3.80
N ASP A 178 -3.17 12.11 4.85
CA ASP A 178 -2.38 11.83 6.04
C ASP A 178 -3.03 10.75 6.93
N ILE A 179 -4.36 10.56 6.80
CA ILE A 179 -5.10 9.47 7.46
C ILE A 179 -4.72 8.12 6.81
N PRO A 180 -4.20 7.13 7.55
CA PRO A 180 -3.72 5.86 7.00
C PRO A 180 -4.75 5.09 6.17
N GLU A 181 -5.99 5.05 6.63
CA GLU A 181 -7.08 4.34 5.96
C GLU A 181 -7.41 4.97 4.62
N ASN A 182 -7.49 6.30 4.57
CA ASN A 182 -7.75 7.04 3.33
C ASN A 182 -6.59 6.90 2.35
N ALA A 183 -5.35 6.98 2.85
CA ALA A 183 -4.17 6.76 2.04
C ALA A 183 -4.15 5.34 1.44
N ALA A 184 -4.52 4.32 2.22
CA ALA A 184 -4.58 2.93 1.77
C ALA A 184 -5.60 2.76 0.63
N ILE A 185 -6.84 3.20 0.84
CA ILE A 185 -7.92 3.10 -0.15
C ILE A 185 -7.58 3.88 -1.43
N ALA A 186 -7.06 5.12 -1.30
CA ALA A 186 -6.64 5.92 -2.44
C ALA A 186 -5.49 5.27 -3.23
N THR A 187 -4.51 4.69 -2.53
CA THR A 187 -3.37 3.98 -3.15
C THR A 187 -3.85 2.78 -3.92
N MET A 188 -4.77 1.99 -3.33
CA MET A 188 -5.35 0.84 -4.00
C MET A 188 -6.11 1.21 -5.26
N GLY A 189 -7.03 2.18 -5.19
CA GLY A 189 -7.76 2.62 -6.37
C GLY A 189 -6.81 3.10 -7.48
N TYR A 190 -5.78 3.86 -7.12
CA TYR A 190 -4.78 4.33 -8.09
C TYR A 190 -4.01 3.17 -8.73
N LEU A 191 -3.54 2.21 -7.92
CA LEU A 191 -2.78 1.07 -8.40
C LEU A 191 -3.61 0.15 -9.30
N ILE A 192 -4.90 -0.04 -9.01
CA ILE A 192 -5.80 -0.84 -9.85
C ILE A 192 -5.96 -0.16 -11.22
N GLU A 193 -6.19 1.15 -11.26
CA GLU A 193 -6.25 1.90 -12.51
C GLU A 193 -4.92 1.88 -13.26
N ALA A 194 -3.79 1.99 -12.54
CA ALA A 194 -2.45 1.91 -13.11
C ALA A 194 -2.18 0.52 -13.72
N LEU A 195 -2.58 -0.56 -13.06
CA LEU A 195 -2.45 -1.93 -13.57
C LEU A 195 -3.27 -2.10 -14.85
N LYS A 196 -4.50 -1.58 -14.89
CA LYS A 196 -5.33 -1.56 -16.09
C LYS A 196 -4.64 -0.80 -17.23
N GLN A 197 -4.07 0.37 -16.94
CA GLN A 197 -3.29 1.14 -17.94
C GLN A 197 -2.06 0.37 -18.41
N MET A 198 -1.34 -0.32 -17.52
CA MET A 198 -0.19 -1.15 -17.86
C MET A 198 -0.58 -2.26 -18.82
N LYS A 199 -1.62 -3.03 -18.49
CA LYS A 199 -2.16 -4.12 -19.34
C LYS A 199 -2.56 -3.63 -20.73
N THR A 200 -3.20 -2.46 -20.82
CA THR A 200 -3.51 -1.84 -22.11
C THR A 200 -2.24 -1.52 -22.89
N ARG A 201 -1.23 -0.89 -22.24
CA ARG A 201 0.04 -0.53 -22.88
C ARG A 201 0.85 -1.74 -23.33
N ILE A 202 0.83 -2.83 -22.56
CA ILE A 202 1.48 -4.09 -22.93
C ILE A 202 0.97 -4.55 -24.30
N LYS A 203 -0.36 -4.54 -24.49
CA LYS A 203 -0.99 -4.90 -25.77
C LYS A 203 -0.70 -3.88 -26.87
N THR A 204 -0.83 -2.59 -26.59
CA THR A 204 -0.68 -1.52 -27.59
C THR A 204 0.75 -1.36 -28.10
N TYR A 205 1.75 -1.54 -27.25
CA TYR A 205 3.16 -1.30 -27.57
C TYR A 205 3.98 -2.59 -27.68
N HIS A 206 3.34 -3.75 -27.66
CA HIS A 206 3.98 -5.07 -27.74
C HIS A 206 5.12 -5.20 -26.71
N LEU A 207 4.77 -5.03 -25.44
CA LEU A 207 5.70 -5.14 -24.30
C LEU A 207 5.66 -6.55 -23.71
N ASP A 208 5.86 -7.57 -24.54
CA ASP A 208 5.64 -8.98 -24.18
C ASP A 208 6.57 -9.51 -23.06
N HIS A 209 7.64 -8.77 -22.77
CA HIS A 209 8.54 -9.03 -21.65
C HIS A 209 7.94 -8.65 -20.27
N ILE A 210 6.83 -7.92 -20.24
CA ILE A 210 6.10 -7.57 -19.02
C ILE A 210 4.99 -8.60 -18.80
N THR A 211 5.35 -9.72 -18.19
CA THR A 211 4.45 -10.81 -17.80
C THR A 211 3.86 -10.58 -16.39
N PRO A 212 2.80 -11.30 -15.98
CA PRO A 212 2.19 -11.15 -14.66
C PRO A 212 3.17 -11.26 -13.48
N ASP A 213 4.16 -12.16 -13.54
CA ASP A 213 5.20 -12.31 -12.51
C ASP A 213 6.11 -11.06 -12.40
N LYS A 214 6.09 -10.19 -13.41
CA LYS A 214 6.87 -8.94 -13.47
C LYS A 214 6.06 -7.69 -13.15
N TYR A 215 4.79 -7.82 -12.77
CA TYR A 215 3.97 -6.63 -12.46
C TYR A 215 4.57 -5.76 -11.36
N ALA A 216 5.14 -6.35 -10.31
CA ALA A 216 5.80 -5.60 -9.23
C ALA A 216 7.07 -4.84 -9.71
N ASP A 217 7.69 -5.27 -10.80
CA ASP A 217 8.88 -4.64 -11.36
C ASP A 217 8.54 -3.42 -12.25
N TYR A 218 7.46 -3.51 -13.03
CA TYR A 218 7.12 -2.52 -14.05
C TYR A 218 6.00 -1.57 -13.67
N LEU A 219 5.01 -2.00 -12.88
CA LEU A 219 3.90 -1.14 -12.45
C LEU A 219 4.37 0.14 -11.71
N PRO A 220 5.44 0.12 -10.89
CA PRO A 220 5.96 1.33 -10.25
C PRO A 220 6.29 2.45 -11.25
N TYR A 221 6.74 2.13 -12.48
CA TYR A 221 7.02 3.15 -13.50
C TYR A 221 5.80 3.97 -13.90
N ILE A 222 4.59 3.41 -13.78
CA ILE A 222 3.37 4.18 -13.94
C ILE A 222 3.17 5.09 -12.73
N TYR A 223 3.29 4.53 -11.54
CA TYR A 223 3.10 5.21 -10.26
C TYR A 223 3.95 6.48 -10.11
N PHE A 224 5.27 6.39 -10.28
CA PHE A 224 6.16 7.56 -10.14
C PHE A 224 6.28 8.39 -11.43
N GLY A 225 5.46 8.12 -12.45
CA GLY A 225 5.33 8.96 -13.64
C GLY A 225 6.40 8.78 -14.71
N ARG A 226 7.04 7.61 -14.81
CA ARG A 226 7.96 7.23 -15.91
C ARG A 226 7.35 6.21 -16.87
N SER A 227 6.06 6.39 -17.17
CA SER A 227 5.34 5.55 -18.15
C SER A 227 6.03 5.52 -19.51
N LYS A 228 6.68 6.62 -19.92
CA LYS A 228 7.43 6.68 -21.18
C LYS A 228 8.61 5.69 -21.22
N SER A 229 9.26 5.42 -20.10
CA SER A 229 10.33 4.41 -20.06
C SER A 229 9.84 3.00 -20.35
N LEU A 230 8.57 2.70 -20.04
CA LEU A 230 7.94 1.42 -20.42
C LEU A 230 7.71 1.38 -21.94
N ILE A 231 7.14 2.44 -22.50
CA ILE A 231 6.79 2.55 -23.92
C ILE A 231 8.06 2.51 -24.79
N ASP A 232 9.09 3.25 -24.38
CA ASP A 232 10.37 3.34 -25.10
C ASP A 232 11.27 2.12 -24.83
N LYS A 233 10.82 1.13 -24.04
CA LYS A 233 11.58 -0.09 -23.69
C LYS A 233 12.95 0.20 -23.04
N THR A 234 13.02 1.29 -22.25
CA THR A 234 14.22 1.73 -21.53
C THR A 234 14.13 1.51 -20.01
N ALA A 235 13.02 0.92 -19.54
CA ALA A 235 12.88 0.55 -18.14
C ALA A 235 13.82 -0.61 -17.80
N VAL A 236 14.68 -0.41 -16.80
CA VAL A 236 15.56 -1.45 -16.21
C VAL A 236 15.25 -1.57 -14.72
N PRO A 237 14.22 -2.35 -14.33
CA PRO A 237 13.76 -2.44 -12.95
C PRO A 237 14.86 -2.83 -11.96
N GLU A 238 15.77 -3.71 -12.36
CA GLU A 238 16.86 -4.24 -11.55
C GLU A 238 17.89 -3.18 -11.18
N GLN A 239 17.97 -2.07 -11.93
CA GLN A 239 18.86 -0.94 -11.65
C GLN A 239 18.11 0.27 -11.07
N ASN A 240 16.78 0.18 -10.95
CA ASN A 240 15.96 1.28 -10.49
C ASN A 240 15.84 1.28 -8.96
N SER A 241 16.47 2.25 -8.30
CA SER A 241 16.46 2.38 -6.84
C SER A 241 15.05 2.55 -6.25
N TYR A 242 14.08 3.09 -7.00
CA TYR A 242 12.70 3.15 -6.56
C TYR A 242 12.09 1.74 -6.49
N VAL A 243 12.24 0.95 -7.56
CA VAL A 243 11.70 -0.40 -7.64
C VAL A 243 12.34 -1.31 -6.59
N GLN A 244 13.66 -1.27 -6.46
CA GLN A 244 14.39 -2.04 -5.45
C GLN A 244 13.92 -1.73 -4.03
N ALA A 245 13.80 -0.43 -3.69
CA ALA A 245 13.35 -0.02 -2.37
C ALA A 245 11.89 -0.41 -2.12
N LEU A 246 11.01 -0.28 -3.12
CA LEU A 246 9.62 -0.73 -3.02
C LEU A 246 9.55 -2.24 -2.73
N LYS A 247 10.31 -3.08 -3.46
CA LYS A 247 10.35 -4.54 -3.23
C LYS A 247 10.92 -4.89 -1.86
N LYS A 248 11.93 -4.16 -1.38
CA LYS A 248 12.45 -4.29 -0.01
C LYS A 248 11.36 -4.03 1.03
N TYR A 249 10.53 -2.99 0.84
CA TYR A 249 9.45 -2.71 1.78
C TYR A 249 8.28 -3.69 1.65
N MET A 250 8.00 -4.21 0.46
CA MET A 250 7.02 -5.30 0.27
C MET A 250 7.40 -6.55 1.07
N SER A 251 8.69 -6.92 1.11
CA SER A 251 9.15 -8.09 1.86
C SER A 251 9.09 -7.94 3.38
N MET A 252 8.78 -6.74 3.89
CA MET A 252 8.58 -6.51 5.33
C MET A 252 7.16 -6.88 5.80
N ILE A 253 6.30 -7.32 4.88
CA ILE A 253 4.92 -7.71 5.14
C ILE A 253 4.69 -9.10 4.57
N ASP A 254 4.30 -10.02 5.46
CA ASP A 254 3.77 -11.31 5.05
C ASP A 254 2.29 -11.15 4.72
N VAL A 255 1.82 -11.87 3.71
CA VAL A 255 0.43 -11.87 3.29
C VAL A 255 -0.14 -13.25 3.52
N PHE A 256 -1.30 -13.30 4.15
CA PHE A 256 -2.05 -14.51 4.40
C PHE A 256 -3.44 -14.40 3.79
N GLU A 257 -4.00 -15.53 3.39
CA GLU A 257 -5.36 -15.60 2.89
C GLU A 257 -6.15 -16.76 3.49
N ARG A 258 -7.48 -16.62 3.52
CA ARG A 258 -8.39 -17.66 3.98
C ARG A 258 -9.64 -17.68 3.12
N GLN A 259 -10.02 -18.88 2.69
CA GLN A 259 -11.28 -19.11 1.98
C GLN A 259 -12.49 -18.75 2.87
N PRO A 260 -13.58 -18.25 2.28
CA PRO A 260 -14.77 -17.83 3.03
C PRO A 260 -15.45 -18.94 3.83
#